data_AF-A0A158L3N4-F1
#
_entry.id   AF-A0A158L3N4-F1
#
_cell.length_a   1.000
_cell.length_b   1.000
_cell.length_c   1.000
_cell.angle_alpha   90.00
_cell.angle_beta   90.00
_cell.angle_gamma   90.00
#
_symmetry.space_group_name_H-M   'P 1'
#
loop_
_entity.id
_entity.type
_entity.pdbx_description
1 polymer ?
#
loop_
_entity_poly.entity_id
_entity_poly.type
_entity_poly.pdbx_seq_one_letter_code
_entity_poly.pdbx_strand_id
1 'polypeptide(L)'
;MYLTFYVQDAGYGDTDLMVYVRAEAALERCLEKAERESVWRFEPDDAPLFEAILRQGDRQLDGVPSYVYVDACARLDRFTLSGRSSPLPSAARMQ
;
A
#
# COMPACT_ATOMS: atom_id res chain seq x y z
N MET A 1 -2.83 -2.50 0.54
CA MET A 1 -1.85 -1.50 0.06
C MET A 1 -0.58 -2.14 -0.47
N TYR A 2 0.26 -2.77 0.36
CA TYR A 2 1.54 -3.31 -0.11
C TYR A 2 1.45 -4.41 -1.17
N LEU A 3 0.40 -5.24 -1.13
CA LEU A 3 0.16 -6.23 -2.19
C LEU A 3 0.02 -5.56 -3.57
N THR A 4 -0.86 -4.56 -3.66
CA THR A 4 -1.07 -3.74 -4.87
C THR A 4 0.23 -3.07 -5.33
N PHE A 5 1.01 -2.54 -4.38
CA PHE A 5 2.32 -1.96 -4.66
C PHE A 5 3.29 -3.00 -5.23
N TYR A 6 3.41 -4.19 -4.65
CA TYR A 6 4.33 -5.21 -5.16
C TYR A 6 3.96 -5.74 -6.54
N VAL A 7 2.66 -5.84 -6.85
CA VAL A 7 2.21 -6.17 -8.20
C VAL A 7 2.55 -5.03 -9.18
N GLN A 8 2.38 -3.78 -8.77
CA GLN A 8 2.77 -2.63 -9.57
C GLN A 8 4.29 -2.52 -9.77
N ASP A 9 5.08 -2.79 -8.74
CA ASP A 9 6.55 -2.85 -8.78
C ASP A 9 7.06 -3.93 -9.74
N ALA A 10 6.28 -5.00 -9.93
CA ALA A 10 6.51 -6.01 -10.96
C ALA A 10 6.11 -5.57 -12.39
N GLY A 11 5.67 -4.31 -12.57
CA GLY A 11 5.31 -3.71 -13.85
C GLY A 11 3.81 -3.69 -14.16
N TYR A 12 2.95 -4.13 -13.24
CA TYR A 12 1.51 -4.24 -13.46
C TYR A 12 0.74 -3.20 -12.67
N GLY A 13 0.85 -1.93 -13.08
CA GLY A 13 0.05 -0.84 -12.53
C GLY A 13 0.62 0.53 -12.79
N ASP A 14 -0.21 1.55 -12.58
CA ASP A 14 0.10 2.94 -12.94
C ASP A 14 -0.28 3.94 -11.84
N THR A 15 -0.58 3.47 -10.63
CA THR A 15 -0.90 4.38 -9.52
C THR A 15 0.34 5.15 -9.09
N ASP A 16 0.26 6.47 -8.99
CA ASP A 16 1.39 7.29 -8.52
C ASP A 16 1.92 6.75 -7.18
N LEU A 17 3.24 6.55 -7.09
CA LEU A 17 3.92 6.08 -5.89
C LEU A 17 3.64 6.97 -4.67
N MET A 18 3.40 8.27 -4.89
CA MET A 18 3.01 9.20 -3.83
C MET A 18 1.66 8.87 -3.19
N VAL A 19 0.75 8.21 -3.92
CA VAL A 19 -0.52 7.74 -3.35
C VAL A 19 -0.27 6.66 -2.30
N TYR A 20 0.63 5.72 -2.57
CA TYR A 20 1.00 4.69 -1.60
C TYR A 20 1.68 5.30 -0.37
N VAL A 21 2.63 6.22 -0.56
CA VAL A 21 3.34 6.89 0.54
C VAL A 21 2.37 7.69 1.42
N ARG A 22 1.43 8.43 0.82
CA ARG A 22 0.43 9.19 1.58
C ARG A 22 -0.57 8.28 2.29
N ALA A 23 -0.99 7.18 1.66
CA ALA A 23 -1.87 6.20 2.27
C ALA A 23 -1.20 5.50 3.47
N GLU A 24 0.09 5.19 3.37
CA GLU A 24 0.89 4.66 4.48
C GLU A 24 0.91 5.63 5.66
N ALA A 25 1.26 6.90 5.41
CA ALA A 25 1.25 7.92 6.45
C ALA A 25 -0.15 8.13 7.06
N ALA A 26 -1.22 8.00 6.27
CA ALA A 26 -2.59 8.06 6.78
C ALA A 26 -2.94 6.85 7.68
N LEU A 27 -2.44 5.66 7.34
CA LEU A 27 -2.57 4.46 8.15
C LEU A 27 -1.86 4.61 9.50
N GLU A 28 -0.62 5.12 9.49
CA GLU A 28 0.16 5.38 10.71
C GLU A 28 -0.57 6.38 11.63
N ARG A 29 -1.04 7.51 11.09
CA ARG A 29 -1.84 8.47 11.88
C ARG A 29 -3.12 7.86 12.45
N CYS A 30 -3.80 7.00 11.69
CA CYS A 30 -5.01 6.30 12.12
C CYS A 30 -4.69 5.34 13.28
N LEU A 31 -3.58 4.60 13.20
CA LEU A 31 -3.12 3.70 14.26
C LEU A 31 -2.77 4.47 15.54
N GLU A 32 -2.02 5.57 15.43
CA GLU A 32 -1.68 6.42 16.59
C GLU A 32 -2.92 6.98 17.30
N LYS A 33 -3.94 7.40 16.53
CA LYS A 33 -5.23 7.83 17.08
C LYS A 33 -5.99 6.68 17.71
N ALA A 34 -6.01 5.51 17.07
CA ALA A 34 -6.68 4.33 17.61
C ALA A 34 -6.07 3.90 18.95
N GLU A 35 -4.75 3.94 19.09
CA GLU A 35 -4.06 3.64 20.35
C GLU A 35 -4.38 4.66 21.45
N ARG A 36 -4.40 5.96 21.11
CA ARG A 36 -4.62 7.04 22.08
C ARG A 36 -6.07 7.23 22.47
N GLU A 37 -6.98 7.07 21.53
CA GLU A 37 -8.37 7.55 21.62
C GLU A 37 -9.39 6.41 21.43
N SER A 38 -8.94 5.18 21.11
CA SER A 38 -9.81 4.04 20.75
C SER A 38 -10.72 4.32 19.55
N VAL A 39 -10.33 5.28 18.70
CA VAL A 39 -11.07 5.66 17.49
C VAL A 39 -10.35 5.13 16.26
N TRP A 40 -10.99 4.20 15.55
CA TRP A 40 -10.51 3.65 14.28
C TRP A 40 -11.18 4.36 13.12
N ARG A 41 -10.61 5.50 12.71
CA ARG A 41 -11.18 6.32 11.64
C ARG A 41 -10.11 7.05 10.85
N PHE A 42 -10.16 6.89 9.52
CA PHE A 42 -9.42 7.75 8.60
C PHE A 42 -10.07 9.13 8.49
N GLU A 43 -9.26 10.15 8.27
CA GLU A 43 -9.80 11.45 7.90
C GLU A 43 -10.52 11.34 6.54
N PRO A 44 -11.64 12.06 6.33
CA PRO A 44 -12.36 12.01 5.05
C PRO A 44 -11.46 12.30 3.84
N ASP A 45 -10.47 13.17 4.00
CA ASP A 45 -9.52 13.56 2.95
C ASP A 45 -8.51 12.45 2.60
N ASP A 46 -8.34 11.46 3.47
CA ASP A 46 -7.45 10.31 3.22
C ASP A 46 -8.15 9.20 2.40
N ALA A 47 -9.48 9.14 2.40
CA ALA A 47 -10.25 8.08 1.74
C ALA A 47 -9.95 7.92 0.23
N PRO A 48 -9.81 9.00 -0.57
CA PRO A 48 -9.50 8.88 -1.99
C PRO A 48 -8.18 8.15 -2.29
N LEU A 49 -7.20 8.20 -1.36
CA LEU A 49 -5.93 7.50 -1.52
C LEU A 49 -6.15 5.98 -1.51
N PHE A 50 -6.93 5.48 -0.56
CA PHE A 50 -7.25 4.07 -0.44
C PHE A 50 -8.14 3.60 -1.59
N GLU A 51 -9.10 4.41 -2.04
CA GLU A 51 -9.91 4.08 -3.22
C GLU A 51 -9.06 3.90 -4.48
N ALA A 52 -8.07 4.77 -4.71
CA ALA A 52 -7.17 4.65 -5.85
C ALA A 52 -6.38 3.33 -5.81
N ILE A 53 -5.85 2.97 -4.63
CA ILE A 53 -5.11 1.71 -4.42
C ILE A 53 -6.02 0.50 -4.59
N LEU A 54 -7.26 0.54 -4.10
CA LEU A 54 -8.22 -0.56 -4.23
C LEU A 54 -8.63 -0.76 -5.70
N ARG A 55 -8.98 0.32 -6.42
CA ARG A 55 -9.27 0.26 -7.86
C ARG A 55 -8.09 -0.29 -8.65
N GLN A 56 -6.86 0.07 -8.28
CA GLN A 56 -5.66 -0.51 -8.88
C GLN A 56 -5.56 -2.01 -8.61
N GLY A 57 -5.82 -2.44 -7.37
CA GLY A 57 -5.84 -3.84 -6.98
C GLY A 57 -6.86 -4.65 -7.78
N ASP A 58 -8.07 -4.11 -7.99
CA ASP A 58 -9.11 -4.77 -8.79
C ASP A 58 -8.67 -4.97 -10.24
N ARG A 59 -8.08 -3.91 -10.86
CA ARG A 59 -7.52 -3.99 -12.22
C ARG A 59 -6.39 -5.02 -12.32
N GLN A 60 -5.55 -5.11 -11.30
CA GLN A 60 -4.47 -6.08 -11.23
C GLN A 60 -5.00 -7.51 -11.13
N LEU A 61 -5.98 -7.75 -10.25
CA LEU A 61 -6.58 -9.08 -10.07
C LEU A 61 -7.24 -9.61 -11.34
N ASP A 62 -7.81 -8.74 -12.16
CA ASP A 62 -8.46 -9.10 -13.42
C ASP A 62 -7.45 -9.50 -14.52
N GLY A 63 -6.26 -8.88 -14.54
CA GLY A 63 -5.35 -8.97 -15.70
C GLY A 63 -3.96 -9.54 -15.46
N VAL A 64 -3.51 -9.67 -14.21
CA VAL A 64 -2.11 -10.04 -13.92
C VAL A 64 -1.89 -11.56 -14.09
N PRO A 65 -0.73 -12.00 -14.64
CA PRO A 65 -0.36 -13.41 -14.59
C PRO A 65 -0.29 -13.94 -13.15
N SER A 66 -0.83 -15.14 -12.91
CA SER A 66 -0.94 -15.69 -11.54
C SER A 66 0.39 -15.80 -10.81
N TYR A 67 1.50 -16.07 -11.50
CA TYR A 67 2.81 -16.17 -10.88
C TYR A 67 3.31 -14.82 -10.31
N VAL A 68 2.91 -13.69 -10.90
CA VAL A 68 3.25 -12.35 -10.41
C VAL A 68 2.48 -12.07 -9.12
N TYR A 69 1.19 -12.42 -9.09
CA TYR A 69 0.38 -12.27 -7.88
C TYR A 69 0.90 -13.13 -6.73
N VAL A 70 1.23 -14.39 -7.01
CA VAL A 70 1.82 -15.31 -6.01
C VAL A 70 3.17 -14.80 -5.49
N ASP A 71 4.04 -14.27 -6.36
CA ASP A 71 5.30 -13.66 -5.90
C ASP A 71 5.05 -12.42 -5.04
N ALA A 72 4.10 -11.56 -5.42
CA ALA A 72 3.73 -10.39 -4.63
C ALA A 72 3.19 -10.75 -3.23
N CYS A 73 2.37 -11.80 -3.13
CA CYS A 73 1.95 -12.36 -1.83
C CYS A 73 3.15 -12.86 -1.02
N ALA A 74 4.05 -13.63 -1.64
CA ALA A 74 5.25 -14.12 -0.95
C ALA A 74 6.18 -12.97 -0.49
N ARG A 75 6.27 -11.88 -1.25
CA ARG A 75 6.97 -10.65 -0.84
C ARG A 75 6.30 -10.00 0.38
N LEU A 76 4.97 -9.93 0.40
CA LEU A 76 4.21 -9.40 1.54
C LEU A 76 4.43 -10.24 2.80
N ASP A 77 4.34 -11.57 2.70
CA ASP A 77 4.57 -12.47 3.84
C ASP A 77 5.99 -12.27 4.40
N ARG A 78 7.01 -12.28 3.53
CA ARG A 78 8.40 -12.00 3.94
C ARG A 78 8.54 -10.65 4.62
N PHE A 79 7.87 -9.61 4.12
CA PHE A 79 7.90 -8.29 4.73
C PHE A 79 7.31 -8.32 6.15
N THR A 80 6.10 -8.86 6.32
CA THR A 80 5.43 -8.93 7.63
C THR A 80 6.24 -9.69 8.69
N LEU A 81 7.03 -10.69 8.27
CA LEU A 81 7.89 -11.47 9.17
C LEU A 81 9.24 -10.81 9.46
N SER A 82 9.67 -9.84 8.64
CA SER A 82 11.03 -9.31 8.68
C SER A 82 11.29 -8.21 9.71
N GLY A 83 10.24 -7.55 10.22
CA GLY A 83 10.36 -6.35 11.06
C GLY A 83 11.09 -5.17 10.38
N ARG A 84 11.27 -5.21 9.05
CA ARG A 84 11.94 -4.16 8.27
C ARG A 84 11.05 -2.91 8.15
N SER A 85 11.69 -1.77 7.89
CA SER A 85 11.01 -0.52 7.53
C SER A 85 10.19 -0.67 6.24
N SER A 86 9.30 0.30 6.00
CA SER A 86 8.41 0.37 4.83
C SER A 86 9.09 -0.05 3.52
N PRO A 87 8.42 -0.86 2.68
CA PRO A 87 8.91 -1.23 1.36
C PRO A 87 8.75 -0.10 0.33
N LEU A 88 8.05 0.98 0.68
CA LEU A 88 7.86 2.11 -0.21
C LEU A 88 9.16 2.93 -0.30
N PRO A 89 9.43 3.58 -1.45
CA PRO A 89 10.53 4.51 -1.55
C PRO A 89 10.38 5.62 -0.50
N SER A 90 11.49 6.03 0.11
CA SER A 90 11.45 7.23 0.95
C SER A 90 11.08 8.43 0.09
N ALA A 91 10.20 9.32 0.59
CA ALA A 91 9.84 10.54 -0.12
C ALA A 91 11.07 11.40 -0.52
N ALA A 92 12.16 11.30 0.26
CA ALA A 92 13.44 11.94 -0.04
C ALA A 92 14.15 11.39 -1.31
N ARG A 93 13.84 10.16 -1.74
CA ARG A 93 14.38 9.53 -2.96
C ARG A 93 13.54 9.86 -4.20
N MET A 94 12.40 10.55 -4.03
CA MET A 94 11.44 10.85 -5.11
C MET A 94 11.49 12.33 -5.57
N GLN A 95 12.50 13.08 -5.12
CA GLN A 95 12.85 14.44 -5.59
C GLN A 95 14.03 14.38 -6.58
#